data_AF-V2XS41-F1
#
_entry.id   AF-V2XS41-F1
#
_cell.length_a   1.000
_cell.length_b   1.000
_cell.length_c   1.000
_cell.angle_alpha   90.00
_cell.angle_beta   90.00
_cell.angle_gamma   90.00
#
_symmetry.space_group_name_H-M   'P 1'
#
loop_
_entity.id
_entity.type
_entity.pdbx_description
1 polymer ?
#
loop_
_entity_poly.entity_id
_entity_poly.type
_entity_poly.pdbx_seq_one_letter_code
_entity_poly.pdbx_strand_id
1 'polypeptide(L)'
;MAIEYRNLMEDIVLQNLDTVMEAEGGCTCEACKADVIAYALNHLPPHYVATDRGRLMVKLKSYEIQARADVLSAVSEAAVMVAKSPRHVRE
;
A
#
# COMPACT_ATOMS: atom_id res chain seq x y z
N MET A 1 -0.32 -27.64 -11.38
CA MET A 1 -0.74 -26.24 -11.18
C MET A 1 -0.03 -25.73 -9.94
N ALA A 2 0.81 -24.70 -10.09
CA ALA A 2 1.42 -24.07 -8.92
C ALA A 2 0.35 -23.26 -8.18
N ILE A 3 0.31 -23.37 -6.85
CA ILE A 3 -0.55 -22.54 -6.03
C ILE A 3 0.15 -21.18 -5.91
N GLU A 4 -0.43 -20.15 -6.52
CA GLU A 4 0.06 -18.77 -6.44
C GLU A 4 -0.64 -18.07 -5.27
N TYR A 5 0.13 -17.69 -4.25
CA TYR A 5 -0.36 -16.88 -3.13
C TYR A 5 -0.01 -15.40 -3.35
N ARG A 6 -0.92 -14.49 -2.98
CA ARG A 6 -0.70 -13.05 -3.10
C ARG A 6 -1.30 -12.29 -1.91
N ASN A 7 -0.58 -11.29 -1.41
CA ASN A 7 -1.11 -10.37 -0.41
C ASN A 7 -1.98 -9.32 -1.11
N LEU A 8 -3.28 -9.30 -0.83
CA LEU A 8 -4.16 -8.32 -1.46
C LEU A 8 -3.99 -6.91 -0.92
N MET A 9 -3.32 -6.73 0.21
CA MET A 9 -2.96 -5.39 0.69
C MET A 9 -2.00 -4.69 -0.28
N GLU A 10 -1.21 -5.43 -1.06
CA GLU A 10 -0.36 -4.85 -2.12
C GLU A 10 -1.21 -4.11 -3.17
N ASP A 11 -2.27 -4.76 -3.66
CA ASP A 11 -3.16 -4.15 -4.66
C ASP A 11 -3.88 -2.91 -4.12
N ILE A 12 -4.30 -2.95 -2.85
CA ILE A 12 -5.04 -1.87 -2.23
C ILE A 12 -4.10 -0.69 -1.95
N VAL A 13 -2.89 -0.94 -1.45
CA VAL A 13 -1.88 0.11 -1.26
C VAL A 13 -1.53 0.77 -2.58
N LEU A 14 -1.24 -0.02 -3.63
CA LEU A 14 -0.91 0.51 -4.96
C LEU A 14 -2.03 1.39 -5.55
N GLN A 15 -3.29 1.05 -5.32
CA GLN A 15 -4.44 1.86 -5.78
C GLN A 15 -4.54 3.22 -5.10
N ASN A 16 -4.05 3.35 -3.85
CA ASN A 16 -4.15 4.59 -3.07
C ASN A 16 -2.83 5.38 -3.04
N LEU A 17 -1.71 4.75 -3.43
CA LEU A 17 -0.37 5.29 -3.31
C LEU A 17 -0.21 6.65 -3.98
N ASP A 18 -0.50 6.72 -5.29
CA ASP A 18 -0.26 7.95 -6.08
C ASP A 18 -1.11 9.10 -5.55
N THR A 19 -2.39 8.86 -5.28
CA THR A 19 -3.32 9.87 -4.73
C THR A 19 -2.83 10.44 -3.40
N VAL A 20 -2.36 9.58 -2.48
CA VAL A 20 -1.89 10.01 -1.17
C VAL A 20 -0.55 10.73 -1.28
N MET A 21 0.40 10.22 -2.07
CA MET A 21 1.70 10.85 -2.22
C MET A 21 1.62 12.22 -2.90
N GLU A 22 0.71 12.40 -3.87
CA GLU A 22 0.41 13.69 -4.48
C GLU A 22 -0.21 14.67 -3.47
N ALA A 23 -1.13 14.20 -2.62
CA ALA A 23 -1.79 15.04 -1.61
C ALA A 23 -0.84 15.52 -0.49
N GLU A 24 0.11 14.68 -0.07
CA GLU A 24 1.08 15.00 0.98
C GLU A 24 2.23 15.90 0.50
N GLY A 25 2.34 16.16 -0.82
CA GLY A 25 3.33 17.09 -1.39
C GLY A 25 4.78 16.59 -1.34
N GLY A 26 4.98 15.26 -1.31
CA GLY A 26 6.28 14.61 -1.22
C GLY A 26 6.93 14.27 -2.58
N CYS A 27 8.12 13.65 -2.53
CA CYS A 27 8.76 13.10 -3.73
C CYS A 27 8.00 11.85 -4.21
N THR A 28 7.69 11.79 -5.50
CA THR A 28 6.97 10.68 -6.15
C THR A 28 7.88 9.79 -7.00
N CYS A 29 9.19 9.78 -6.76
CA CYS A 29 10.09 8.88 -7.48
C CYS A 29 9.90 7.42 -7.07
N GLU A 30 10.37 6.49 -7.90
CA GLU A 30 10.21 5.05 -7.69
C GLU A 30 10.81 4.57 -6.37
N ALA A 31 11.93 5.17 -5.93
CA ALA A 31 12.53 4.86 -4.65
C ALA A 31 11.63 5.27 -3.46
N CYS A 32 11.07 6.49 -3.50
CA CYS A 32 10.12 6.96 -2.49
C CYS A 32 8.84 6.13 -2.49
N LYS A 33 8.30 5.82 -3.67
CA LYS A 33 7.13 4.94 -3.80
C LYS A 33 7.38 3.58 -3.17
N ALA A 34 8.52 2.95 -3.47
CA ALA A 34 8.89 1.66 -2.90
C ALA A 34 9.00 1.72 -1.37
N ASP A 35 9.54 2.79 -0.82
CA ASP A 35 9.64 3.00 0.63
C ASP A 35 8.28 3.17 1.29
N VAL A 36 7.40 3.96 0.68
CA VAL A 36 6.05 4.18 1.18
C VAL A 36 5.26 2.86 1.16
N ILE A 37 5.34 2.09 0.06
CA ILE A 37 4.70 0.77 -0.05
C ILE A 37 5.23 -0.17 1.03
N ALA A 38 6.55 -0.27 1.18
CA ALA A 38 7.18 -1.18 2.14
C ALA A 38 6.79 -0.82 3.58
N TYR A 39 6.79 0.47 3.93
CA TYR A 39 6.34 0.90 5.25
C TYR A 39 4.88 0.55 5.47
N ALA A 40 3.98 0.92 4.54
CA ALA A 40 2.55 0.66 4.68
C ALA A 40 2.25 -0.83 4.84
N LEU A 41 2.83 -1.69 4.00
CA LEU A 41 2.60 -3.14 4.05
C LEU A 41 3.13 -3.81 5.33
N ASN A 42 4.19 -3.26 5.94
CA ASN A 42 4.70 -3.74 7.23
C ASN A 42 3.81 -3.35 8.42
N HIS A 43 2.98 -2.31 8.27
CA HIS A 43 2.07 -1.81 9.31
C HIS A 43 0.61 -2.27 9.12
N LEU A 44 0.30 -2.85 7.97
CA LEU A 44 -1.01 -3.41 7.68
C LEU A 44 -1.04 -4.92 7.96
N PRO A 45 -2.15 -5.46 8.48
CA PRO A 45 -2.29 -6.90 8.63
C PRO A 45 -2.27 -7.56 7.22
N PRO A 46 -1.34 -8.50 6.95
CA PRO A 46 -1.23 -9.10 5.64
C PRO A 46 -2.44 -9.98 5.35
N HIS A 47 -2.97 -9.91 4.13
CA HIS A 47 -4.11 -10.71 3.72
C HIS A 47 -3.78 -11.56 2.49
N TYR A 48 -3.14 -12.70 2.73
CA TYR A 48 -2.78 -13.64 1.67
C TYR A 48 -3.95 -14.49 1.21
N VAL A 49 -4.05 -14.67 -0.11
CA VAL A 49 -5.03 -15.56 -0.74
C VAL A 49 -4.35 -16.40 -1.82
N ALA A 50 -4.80 -17.64 -1.96
CA ALA A 50 -4.25 -18.62 -2.90
C ALA A 50 -5.25 -19.05 -3.99
N THR A 51 -6.44 -18.43 -4.03
CA THR A 51 -7.52 -18.76 -4.97
C THR A 51 -8.20 -17.49 -5.50
N ASP A 52 -8.74 -17.54 -6.72
CA ASP A 52 -9.51 -16.43 -7.29
C ASP A 52 -10.74 -16.06 -6.47
N ARG A 53 -11.43 -17.07 -5.92
CA ARG A 53 -12.57 -16.84 -5.02
C ARG A 53 -12.15 -16.12 -3.74
N GLY A 54 -10.99 -16.49 -3.20
CA GLY A 54 -10.36 -15.77 -2.08
C GLY A 54 -10.05 -14.33 -2.44
N ARG A 55 -9.50 -14.08 -3.65
CA ARG A 55 -9.21 -12.73 -4.14
C ARG A 55 -10.46 -11.84 -4.16
N LEU A 56 -11.55 -12.33 -4.73
CA LEU A 56 -12.82 -11.59 -4.81
C LEU A 56 -13.40 -11.27 -3.43
N MET A 57 -13.38 -12.24 -2.51
CA MET A 57 -13.95 -12.05 -1.17
C MET A 57 -13.20 -10.99 -0.35
N VAL A 58 -11.88 -10.97 -0.43
CA VAL A 58 -11.05 -10.00 0.27
C VAL A 58 -11.13 -8.63 -0.40
N LYS A 59 -11.21 -8.58 -1.73
CA LYS A 59 -11.48 -7.33 -2.44
C LYS A 59 -12.80 -6.72 -1.97
N LEU A 60 -13.86 -7.51 -1.78
CA LEU A 60 -15.12 -7.04 -1.17
C LEU A 60 -14.92 -6.48 0.24
N LYS A 61 -14.18 -7.18 1.11
CA LYS A 61 -13.85 -6.67 2.45
C LYS A 61 -13.03 -5.39 2.43
N SER A 62 -12.16 -5.19 1.43
CA SER A 62 -11.41 -3.94 1.28
C SER A 62 -12.28 -2.72 0.93
N TYR A 63 -13.54 -2.93 0.51
CA TYR A 63 -14.53 -1.85 0.38
C TYR A 63 -15.18 -1.47 1.71
N GLU A 64 -14.96 -2.24 2.79
CA GLU A 64 -15.39 -1.86 4.13
C GLU A 64 -14.67 -0.56 4.54
N ILE A 65 -15.42 0.36 5.13
CA ILE A 65 -14.95 1.72 5.46
C ILE A 65 -13.70 1.67 6.36
N GLN A 66 -13.67 0.75 7.33
CA GLN A 66 -12.55 0.60 8.26
C GLN A 66 -11.27 0.18 7.54
N ALA A 67 -11.34 -0.83 6.67
CA ALA A 67 -10.19 -1.32 5.91
C ALA A 67 -9.59 -0.22 5.02
N ARG A 68 -10.43 0.62 4.43
CA ARG A 68 -9.98 1.79 3.65
C ARG A 68 -9.30 2.84 4.51
N ALA A 69 -9.88 3.17 5.66
CA ALA A 69 -9.32 4.14 6.59
C ALA A 69 -7.94 3.69 7.09
N ASP A 70 -7.80 2.40 7.43
CA ASP A 70 -6.54 1.83 7.91
C ASP A 70 -5.45 1.91 6.82
N VAL A 71 -5.77 1.58 5.57
CA VAL A 71 -4.82 1.70 4.45
C VAL A 71 -4.43 3.15 4.20
N LEU A 72 -5.40 4.06 4.12
CA LEU A 72 -5.12 5.48 3.89
C LEU A 72 -4.23 6.04 5.00
N SER A 73 -4.52 5.73 6.26
CA SER A 73 -3.71 6.15 7.40
C SER A 73 -2.27 5.62 7.29
N ALA A 74 -2.10 4.34 6.97
CA ALA A 74 -0.77 3.74 6.84
C ALA A 74 0.05 4.34 5.69
N VAL A 75 -0.59 4.60 4.54
CA VAL A 75 0.07 5.21 3.37
C VAL A 75 0.41 6.68 3.63
N SER A 76 -0.49 7.45 4.27
CA SER A 76 -0.20 8.84 4.64
C SER A 76 0.95 8.94 5.64
N GLU A 77 0.95 8.11 6.68
CA GLU A 77 2.03 8.07 7.65
C GLU A 77 3.38 7.73 6.99
N ALA A 78 3.35 6.71 6.12
CA ALA A 78 4.51 6.30 5.34
C ALA A 78 5.02 7.45 4.45
N ALA A 79 4.14 8.13 3.73
CA ALA A 79 4.49 9.26 2.86
C ALA A 79 5.15 10.40 3.65
N VAL A 80 4.61 10.76 4.81
CA VAL A 80 5.19 11.77 5.70
C VAL A 80 6.57 11.37 6.20
N MET A 81 6.74 10.10 6.58
CA MET A 81 8.02 9.58 7.08
C MET A 81 9.11 9.58 5.99
N VAL A 82 8.77 9.09 4.80
CA VAL A 82 9.69 9.03 3.65
C VAL A 82 10.03 10.45 3.15
N ALA A 83 9.06 11.37 3.13
CA ALA A 83 9.30 12.76 2.73
C ALA A 83 10.28 13.48 3.69
N LYS A 84 10.28 13.13 4.98
CA LYS A 84 11.22 13.70 5.97
C LYS A 84 12.64 13.16 5.83
N SER A 85 12.81 11.91 5.39
CA SER A 85 14.12 11.27 5.24
C SER A 85 14.16 10.40 3.97
N PRO A 86 14.16 11.05 2.79
CA PRO A 86 14.20 10.33 1.53
C PRO A 86 15.51 9.57 1.35
N ARG A 87 15.46 8.32 0.86
CA ARG A 87 16.66 7.52 0.55
C ARG A 87 17.23 7.78 -0.84
N HIS A 88 16.50 8.46 -1.72
CA HIS A 88 16.96 8.74 -3.07
C HIS A 88 18.02 9.85 -3.10
N VAL A 89 19.03 9.70 -3.95
CA VAL A 89 20.10 10.68 -4.13
C VAL A 89 19.71 11.61 -5.28
N ARG A 90 18.83 12.58 -5.01
CA ARG A 90 18.34 13.63 -5.95
C ARG A 90 18.01 13.10 -7.36
N GLU A 91 16.75 12.70 -7.54
CA GLU A 91 16.10 12.55 -8.85
C GLU A 91 15.34 13.83 -9.20
#